data_AF-A0AA38MSD3-F1
#
_entry.id   AF-A0AA38MSD3-F1
#
_cell.length_a   1.000
_cell.length_b   1.000
_cell.length_c   1.000
_cell.angle_alpha   90.00
_cell.angle_beta   90.00
_cell.angle_gamma   90.00
#
_symmetry.space_group_name_H-M   'P 1'
#
loop_
_entity.id
_entity.type
_entity.pdbx_description
1 polymer ?
#
loop_
_entity_poly.entity_id
_entity_poly.type
_entity_poly.pdbx_seq_one_letter_code
_entity_poly.pdbx_strand_id
1 'polypeptide(L)'
;MQDTIIKMFLPLFFLMLLSIIPITNGINSEYKHRTKRKVVFSKSSKFFFRLNGKDNVLNYTEVFAHGWTIRMNYDLPESIPRRHQFFKRDVHAELDTITDESILGVYSCVLKYICESVANLKVADKCGMFCEIGSIIARTATMESAFFKSFIDKCDYHIDNCPYLLKNSVLGYV
;
A
#
# COMPACT_ATOMS: atom_id res chain seq x y z
N MET A 1 -38.12 33.56 65.22
CA MET A 1 -38.01 34.13 63.86
C MET A 1 -36.92 33.44 63.02
N GLN A 2 -35.85 32.92 63.63
CA GLN A 2 -34.77 32.20 62.95
C GLN A 2 -35.18 30.79 62.47
N ASP A 3 -35.99 30.06 63.25
CA ASP A 3 -36.43 28.69 62.90
C ASP A 3 -37.43 28.64 61.74
N THR A 4 -38.23 29.70 61.56
CA THR A 4 -39.16 29.84 60.43
C THR A 4 -38.43 30.11 59.12
N ILE A 5 -37.31 30.83 59.17
CA ILE A 5 -36.45 31.10 58.01
C ILE A 5 -35.77 29.79 57.57
N ILE A 6 -35.21 29.02 58.51
CA ILE A 6 -34.55 27.75 58.20
C ILE A 6 -35.53 26.74 57.57
N LYS A 7 -36.76 26.64 58.09
CA LYS A 7 -37.80 25.75 57.53
C LYS A 7 -38.23 26.15 56.11
N MET A 8 -38.10 27.41 55.72
CA MET A 8 -38.47 27.90 54.39
C MET A 8 -37.33 27.75 53.38
N PHE A 9 -36.08 27.95 53.80
CA PHE A 9 -34.91 27.87 52.93
C PHE A 9 -34.41 26.43 52.69
N LEU A 10 -34.64 25.51 53.63
CA LEU A 10 -34.26 24.10 53.49
C LEU A 10 -34.89 23.38 52.27
N PRO A 11 -36.21 23.48 52.00
CA PRO A 11 -36.81 22.84 50.82
C PRO A 11 -36.38 23.51 49.50
N LEU A 12 -36.14 24.83 49.53
CA LEU A 12 -35.66 25.60 48.38
C LEU A 12 -34.22 25.19 48.01
N PHE A 13 -33.37 24.96 49.01
CA PHE A 13 -32.02 24.44 48.82
C PHE A 13 -32.02 23.01 48.25
N PHE A 14 -32.95 22.16 48.71
CA PHE A 14 -33.12 20.81 48.17
C PHE A 14 -33.62 20.81 46.71
N LEU A 15 -34.54 21.72 46.35
CA LEU A 15 -35.00 21.89 44.97
C LEU A 15 -33.88 22.38 44.04
N MET A 16 -33.01 23.27 44.53
CA MET A 16 -31.82 23.72 43.79
C MET A 16 -30.79 22.60 43.61
N LEU A 17 -30.60 21.72 44.61
CA LEU A 17 -29.72 20.56 44.46
C LEU A 17 -30.29 19.54 43.47
N LEU A 18 -31.61 19.30 43.50
CA LEU A 18 -32.27 18.36 42.58
C LEU A 18 -32.24 18.83 41.12
N SER A 19 -32.20 20.15 40.85
CA SER A 19 -32.10 20.69 39.48
C SER A 19 -30.68 20.66 38.90
N ILE A 20 -29.64 20.51 39.73
CA ILE A 20 -28.24 20.39 39.27
C ILE A 20 -27.90 18.94 38.85
N ILE A 21 -28.53 17.94 39.46
CA ILE A 21 -28.29 16.51 39.19
C ILE A 21 -28.59 16.08 37.72
N PRO A 22 -29.63 16.56 37.02
CA PRO A 22 -29.87 16.15 35.63
C PRO A 22 -28.87 16.74 34.61
N ILE A 23 -28.12 17.79 34.96
CA ILE A 23 -27.19 18.44 34.02
C ILE A 23 -25.88 17.64 33.87
N THR A 24 -25.48 16.87 34.90
CA THR A 24 -24.24 16.08 34.85
C THR A 24 -24.38 14.75 34.09
N ASN A 25 -25.59 14.27 33.86
CA ASN A 25 -25.83 12.98 33.19
C ASN A 25 -25.86 13.07 31.66
N GLY A 26 -25.69 14.27 31.09
CA GLY A 26 -25.70 14.53 29.64
C GLY A 26 -24.35 14.54 28.95
N ILE A 27 -23.24 14.18 29.63
CA ILE A 27 -21.88 14.18 29.05
C ILE A 27 -21.30 12.77 28.94
N ASN A 28 -22.15 11.76 28.80
CA ASN A 28 -21.71 10.47 28.25
C ASN A 28 -21.86 10.53 26.73
N SER A 29 -21.07 11.40 26.07
CA SER A 29 -20.80 11.19 24.65
C SER A 29 -19.98 9.92 24.58
N GLU A 30 -20.65 8.79 24.38
CA GLU A 30 -20.00 7.54 24.05
C GLU A 30 -19.27 7.79 22.73
N TYR A 31 -17.98 8.12 22.80
CA TYR A 31 -17.12 8.25 21.64
C TYR A 31 -17.12 6.88 20.97
N LYS A 32 -17.98 6.71 19.95
CA LYS A 32 -17.99 5.52 19.09
C LYS A 32 -16.66 5.47 18.36
N HIS A 33 -15.66 4.85 18.99
CA HIS A 33 -14.41 4.52 18.32
C HIS A 33 -14.74 3.54 17.21
N ARG A 34 -14.71 4.03 15.96
CA ARG A 34 -14.87 3.18 14.78
C ARG A 34 -13.80 2.10 14.81
N THR A 35 -14.20 0.84 14.88
CA THR A 35 -13.29 -0.31 14.81
C THR A 35 -12.45 -0.22 13.54
N LYS A 36 -11.12 -0.14 13.70
CA LYS A 36 -10.18 -0.09 12.59
C LYS A 36 -10.16 -1.46 11.90
N ARG A 37 -10.45 -1.48 10.60
CA ARG A 37 -10.42 -2.70 9.78
C ARG A 37 -8.96 -3.03 9.43
N LYS A 38 -8.56 -4.28 9.69
CA LYS A 38 -7.24 -4.81 9.34
C LYS A 38 -7.36 -5.73 8.14
N VAL A 39 -6.37 -5.67 7.25
CA VAL A 39 -6.17 -6.68 6.22
C VAL A 39 -5.32 -7.77 6.84
N VAL A 40 -5.79 -9.02 6.74
CA VAL A 40 -5.13 -10.17 7.33
C VAL A 40 -4.97 -11.22 6.25
N PHE A 41 -3.74 -11.65 6.03
CA PHE A 41 -3.45 -12.84 5.22
C PHE A 41 -3.38 -14.05 6.15
N SER A 42 -4.24 -15.04 5.92
CA SER A 42 -4.20 -16.30 6.66
C SER A 42 -3.01 -17.14 6.21
N LYS A 43 -2.59 -18.09 7.06
CA LYS A 43 -1.65 -19.14 6.64
C LYS A 43 -2.22 -19.85 5.40
N SER A 44 -1.35 -20.21 4.46
CA SER A 44 -1.74 -20.83 3.18
C SER A 44 -2.54 -19.90 2.23
N SER A 45 -2.50 -18.58 2.44
CA SER A 45 -3.02 -17.65 1.42
C SER A 45 -2.21 -17.77 0.13
N LYS A 46 -2.89 -17.71 -1.01
CA LYS A 46 -2.26 -17.73 -2.33
C LYS A 46 -2.43 -16.37 -2.99
N PHE A 47 -1.32 -15.75 -3.37
CA PHE A 47 -1.35 -14.57 -4.21
C PHE A 47 -1.22 -14.98 -5.67
N PHE A 48 -1.87 -14.23 -6.54
CA PHE A 48 -1.64 -14.34 -7.96
C PHE A 48 -1.48 -12.94 -8.54
N PHE A 49 -0.55 -12.83 -9.47
CA PHE A 49 -0.34 -11.66 -10.29
C PHE A 49 -0.64 -12.03 -11.73
N ARG A 50 -1.49 -11.23 -12.38
CA ARG A 50 -1.87 -11.45 -13.78
C ARG A 50 -1.62 -10.16 -14.55
N LEU A 51 -0.83 -10.26 -15.60
CA LEU A 51 -0.67 -9.23 -16.62
C LEU A 51 -1.31 -9.72 -17.91
N ASN A 52 -2.20 -8.90 -18.46
CA ASN A 52 -2.79 -9.14 -19.78
C ASN A 52 -2.35 -7.99 -20.68
N GLY A 53 -1.83 -8.29 -21.85
CA GLY A 53 -1.53 -7.31 -22.89
C GLY A 53 -2.23 -7.67 -24.18
N LYS A 54 -2.68 -6.64 -24.90
CA LYS A 54 -3.16 -6.74 -26.28
C LYS A 54 -2.32 -5.79 -27.10
N ASP A 55 -1.69 -6.30 -28.15
CA ASP A 55 -0.98 -5.50 -29.13
C ASP A 55 -1.63 -5.67 -30.51
N ASN A 56 -1.86 -4.58 -31.23
CA ASN A 56 -2.46 -4.66 -32.56
C ASN A 56 -1.34 -4.97 -33.56
N VAL A 57 -1.53 -5.99 -34.40
CA VAL A 57 -0.53 -6.41 -35.39
C VAL A 57 -0.33 -5.32 -36.46
N LEU A 58 -1.37 -4.54 -36.72
CA LEU A 58 -1.36 -3.46 -37.72
C LEU A 58 -1.83 -2.16 -37.07
N ASN A 59 -1.05 -1.08 -37.23
CA ASN A 59 -1.36 0.22 -36.61
C ASN A 59 -2.68 0.87 -37.09
N TYR A 60 -3.22 0.41 -38.22
CA TYR A 60 -4.41 1.00 -38.85
C TYR A 60 -5.69 0.15 -38.67
N THR A 61 -5.61 -1.05 -38.09
CA THR A 61 -6.80 -1.90 -37.84
C THR A 61 -6.66 -2.68 -36.55
N GLU A 62 -7.77 -2.85 -35.83
CA GLU A 62 -7.84 -3.75 -34.66
C GLU A 62 -8.22 -5.20 -35.02
N VAL A 63 -8.34 -5.51 -36.31
CA VAL A 63 -8.86 -6.82 -36.78
C VAL A 63 -7.90 -7.95 -36.42
N PHE A 64 -6.59 -7.66 -36.45
CA PHE A 64 -5.55 -8.61 -36.08
C PHE A 64 -4.78 -8.06 -34.87
N ALA A 65 -4.86 -8.77 -33.76
CA ALA A 65 -4.17 -8.43 -32.52
C ALA A 65 -3.53 -9.66 -31.89
N HIS A 66 -2.35 -9.47 -31.31
CA HIS A 66 -1.67 -10.45 -30.48
C HIS A 66 -2.01 -10.19 -29.00
N GLY A 67 -2.69 -11.13 -28.37
CA GLY A 67 -2.96 -11.10 -26.95
C GLY A 67 -1.98 -11.99 -26.19
N TRP A 68 -1.41 -11.49 -25.10
CA TRP A 68 -0.56 -12.27 -24.20
C TRP A 68 -1.04 -12.16 -22.76
N THR A 69 -0.78 -13.21 -21.98
CA THR A 69 -1.13 -13.25 -20.56
C THR A 69 -0.02 -13.91 -19.77
N ILE A 70 0.47 -13.21 -18.76
CA ILE A 70 1.44 -13.74 -17.80
C ILE A 70 0.71 -13.90 -16.47
N ARG A 71 0.76 -15.11 -15.91
CA ARG A 71 0.23 -15.40 -14.58
C ARG A 71 1.33 -15.95 -13.70
N MET A 72 1.61 -15.26 -12.61
CA MET A 72 2.48 -15.73 -11.54
C MET A 72 1.61 -16.09 -10.34
N ASN A 73 1.82 -17.27 -9.76
CA ASN A 73 1.17 -17.68 -8.52
C ASN A 73 2.26 -17.77 -7.45
N TYR A 74 2.01 -17.14 -6.32
CA TYR A 74 2.92 -17.11 -5.17
C TYR A 74 2.15 -17.61 -3.94
N ASP A 75 2.59 -18.73 -3.40
CA ASP A 75 2.01 -19.30 -2.18
C ASP A 75 2.73 -18.71 -0.96
N LEU A 76 1.98 -18.28 0.07
CA LEU A 76 2.61 -17.74 1.27
C LEU A 76 3.27 -18.86 2.08
N PRO A 77 4.54 -18.69 2.50
CA PRO A 77 5.20 -19.69 3.31
C PRO A 77 4.46 -19.91 4.64
N GLU A 78 4.33 -21.18 5.03
CA GLU A 78 3.63 -21.57 6.27
C GLU A 78 4.36 -21.14 7.54
N SER A 79 5.66 -20.84 7.40
CA SER A 79 6.58 -20.46 8.46
C SER A 79 6.45 -19.00 8.91
N ILE A 80 5.63 -18.16 8.25
CA ILE A 80 5.50 -16.73 8.62
C ILE A 80 4.96 -16.62 10.06
N PRO A 81 5.74 -16.07 11.00
CA PRO A 81 5.34 -15.97 12.40
C PRO A 81 4.29 -14.86 12.57
N ARG A 82 3.11 -15.26 13.05
CA ARG A 82 1.90 -14.46 13.30
C ARG A 82 1.35 -13.70 12.07
N ARG A 83 0.02 -13.58 12.06
CA ARG A 83 -0.78 -12.82 11.08
C ARG A 83 -0.07 -11.51 10.73
N HIS A 84 0.44 -11.38 9.50
CA HIS A 84 0.80 -10.07 8.97
C HIS A 84 -0.50 -9.26 8.86
N GLN A 85 -0.64 -8.28 9.75
CA GLN A 85 -1.82 -7.44 9.87
C GLN A 85 -1.41 -6.01 9.55
N PHE A 86 -1.90 -5.49 8.43
CA PHE A 86 -1.74 -4.09 8.09
C PHE A 86 -3.10 -3.42 8.22
N PHE A 87 -3.18 -2.19 8.72
CA PHE A 87 -4.45 -1.48 8.64
C PHE A 87 -4.69 -1.09 7.19
N LYS A 88 -5.93 -1.23 6.70
CA LYS A 88 -6.25 -0.92 5.30
C LYS A 88 -5.84 0.49 4.88
N ARG A 89 -5.90 1.44 5.82
CA ARG A 89 -5.51 2.84 5.60
C ARG A 89 -4.00 3.03 5.47
N ASP A 90 -3.21 2.13 6.06
CA ASP A 90 -1.76 2.22 6.07
C ASP A 90 -1.24 1.73 4.70
N VAL A 91 -1.87 0.70 4.10
CA VAL A 91 -1.53 0.19 2.74
C VAL A 91 -1.43 1.30 1.66
N HIS A 92 -2.26 2.34 1.75
CA HIS A 92 -2.24 3.47 0.81
C HIS A 92 -1.41 4.67 1.28
N ALA A 93 -1.19 4.80 2.58
CA ALA A 93 -0.49 5.95 3.15
C ALA A 93 1.04 5.75 3.19
N GLU A 94 1.50 4.50 3.17
CA GLU A 94 2.85 4.15 3.60
C GLU A 94 3.91 4.38 2.51
N LEU A 95 3.61 4.25 1.22
CA LEU A 95 4.65 4.40 0.17
C LEU A 95 5.26 5.81 0.10
N ASP A 96 4.45 6.87 0.23
CA ASP A 96 4.93 8.25 0.15
C ASP A 96 5.43 8.79 1.51
N THR A 97 5.21 8.05 2.61
CA THR A 97 5.50 8.51 3.98
C THR A 97 6.50 7.66 4.75
N ILE A 98 7.06 6.61 4.13
CA ILE A 98 8.17 5.85 4.72
C ILE A 98 9.40 6.77 4.83
N THR A 99 9.63 7.30 6.02
CA THR A 99 10.85 8.03 6.42
C THR A 99 11.93 7.11 6.98
N ASP A 100 11.63 5.81 7.12
CA ASP A 100 12.60 4.83 7.57
C ASP A 100 13.58 4.51 6.43
N GLU A 101 14.79 5.06 6.55
CA GLU A 101 15.88 4.88 5.58
C GLU A 101 16.18 3.41 5.29
N SER A 102 15.95 2.50 6.26
CA SER A 102 16.17 1.08 6.08
C SER A 102 15.16 0.46 5.09
N ILE A 103 13.89 0.84 5.21
CA ILE A 103 12.81 0.36 4.33
C ILE A 103 12.91 1.04 2.97
N LEU A 104 13.24 2.33 2.93
CA LEU A 104 13.49 3.08 1.68
C LEU A 104 14.68 2.49 0.91
N GLY A 105 15.73 2.07 1.63
CA GLY A 105 16.87 1.36 1.06
C GLY A 105 16.48 0.00 0.48
N VAL A 106 15.69 -0.80 1.20
CA VAL A 106 15.17 -2.09 0.69
C VAL A 106 14.34 -1.88 -0.57
N TYR A 107 13.44 -0.89 -0.57
CA TYR A 107 12.62 -0.55 -1.74
C TYR A 107 13.48 -0.15 -2.94
N SER A 108 14.47 0.74 -2.72
CA SER A 108 15.42 1.16 -3.76
C SER A 108 16.21 -0.02 -4.31
N CYS A 109 16.59 -0.98 -3.48
CA CYS A 109 17.26 -2.20 -3.95
C CYS A 109 16.35 -3.11 -4.79
N VAL A 110 15.08 -3.29 -4.41
CA VAL A 110 14.13 -4.06 -5.25
C VAL A 110 13.96 -3.39 -6.61
N LEU A 111 13.81 -2.07 -6.63
CA LEU A 111 13.70 -1.31 -7.88
C LEU A 111 15.00 -1.33 -8.68
N LYS A 112 16.17 -1.31 -8.04
CA LYS A 112 17.47 -1.54 -8.69
C LYS A 112 17.48 -2.87 -9.45
N TYR A 113 17.03 -3.97 -8.86
CA TYR A 113 16.98 -5.25 -9.56
C TYR A 113 16.07 -5.23 -10.79
N ILE A 114 14.92 -4.55 -10.69
CA ILE A 114 14.03 -4.35 -11.83
C ILE A 114 14.73 -3.50 -12.90
N CYS A 115 15.39 -2.41 -12.50
CA CYS A 115 16.14 -1.53 -13.39
C CYS A 115 17.30 -2.22 -14.09
N GLU A 116 18.10 -3.04 -13.38
CA GLU A 116 19.17 -3.86 -13.95
C GLU A 116 18.60 -4.90 -14.92
N SER A 117 17.48 -5.53 -14.55
CA SER A 117 16.78 -6.46 -15.44
C SER A 117 16.33 -5.77 -16.72
N VAL A 118 15.76 -4.56 -16.63
CA VAL A 118 15.33 -3.77 -17.80
C VAL A 118 16.51 -3.21 -18.60
N ALA A 119 17.60 -2.80 -17.96
CA ALA A 119 18.81 -2.36 -18.64
C ALA A 119 19.43 -3.49 -19.46
N ASN A 120 19.43 -4.72 -18.92
CA ASN A 120 19.84 -5.91 -19.66
C ASN A 120 18.94 -6.20 -20.88
N LEU A 121 17.67 -5.78 -20.86
CA LEU A 121 16.79 -5.83 -22.03
C LEU A 121 17.26 -4.85 -23.13
N LYS A 122 17.81 -3.69 -22.78
CA LYS A 122 18.28 -2.70 -23.77
C LYS A 122 19.62 -3.08 -24.43
N VAL A 123 20.42 -3.91 -23.79
CA VAL A 123 21.83 -4.17 -24.18
C VAL A 123 22.04 -5.54 -24.84
N ALA A 124 21.15 -6.51 -24.65
CA ALA A 124 21.35 -7.86 -25.18
C ALA A 124 20.91 -8.00 -26.65
N ASP A 125 21.86 -8.36 -27.53
CA ASP A 125 21.64 -8.66 -28.97
C ASP A 125 20.61 -9.78 -29.22
N LYS A 126 20.34 -10.62 -28.21
CA LYS A 126 19.27 -11.62 -28.18
C LYS A 126 18.66 -11.69 -26.78
N CYS A 127 17.77 -10.77 -26.46
CA CYS A 127 16.98 -10.84 -25.25
C CYS A 127 15.66 -11.59 -25.52
N GLY A 128 15.26 -12.48 -24.61
CA GLY A 128 14.06 -13.32 -24.78
C GLY A 128 12.74 -12.53 -24.75
N MET A 129 11.60 -13.25 -24.69
CA MET A 129 10.25 -12.67 -24.78
C MET A 129 9.99 -11.43 -23.90
N PHE A 130 10.54 -11.38 -22.68
CA PHE A 130 10.35 -10.25 -21.75
C PHE A 130 10.93 -8.93 -22.25
N CYS A 131 11.98 -9.01 -23.06
CA CYS A 131 12.62 -7.85 -23.65
C CYS A 131 11.82 -7.27 -24.80
N GLU A 132 11.27 -8.16 -25.63
CA GLU A 132 10.36 -7.76 -26.70
C GLU A 132 9.13 -7.09 -26.10
N ILE A 133 8.56 -7.66 -25.03
CA ILE A 133 7.44 -7.05 -24.29
C ILE A 133 7.84 -5.68 -23.72
N GLY A 134 9.01 -5.55 -23.07
CA GLY A 134 9.49 -4.28 -22.54
C GLY A 134 9.74 -3.22 -23.62
N SER A 135 10.28 -3.63 -24.76
CA SER A 135 10.51 -2.80 -25.95
C SER A 135 9.20 -2.31 -26.55
N ILE A 136 8.20 -3.19 -26.66
CA ILE A 136 6.84 -2.83 -27.11
C ILE A 136 6.23 -1.80 -26.16
N ILE A 137 6.22 -2.06 -24.85
CA ILE A 137 5.67 -1.14 -23.84
C ILE A 137 6.37 0.23 -23.89
N ALA A 138 7.67 0.27 -24.13
CA ALA A 138 8.41 1.53 -24.26
C ALA A 138 8.11 2.27 -25.57
N ARG A 139 7.79 1.56 -26.65
CA ARG A 139 7.52 2.15 -27.98
C ARG A 139 6.08 2.64 -28.15
N THR A 140 5.12 2.04 -27.44
CA THR A 140 3.73 2.49 -27.50
C THR A 140 3.56 3.88 -26.87
N ALA A 141 2.47 4.56 -27.21
CA ALA A 141 2.11 5.90 -26.70
C ALA A 141 0.88 5.83 -25.79
N THR A 142 0.86 4.86 -24.88
CA THR A 142 -0.23 4.65 -23.91
C THR A 142 0.14 5.20 -22.52
N MET A 143 -0.83 5.29 -21.59
CA MET A 143 -0.53 5.70 -20.21
C MET A 143 0.45 4.75 -19.53
N GLU A 144 0.40 3.44 -19.83
CA GLU A 144 1.35 2.47 -19.31
C GLU A 144 2.78 2.72 -19.82
N SER A 145 2.91 3.13 -21.09
CA SER A 145 4.23 3.49 -21.66
C SER A 145 4.83 4.72 -20.99
N ALA A 146 4.01 5.71 -20.65
CA ALA A 146 4.45 6.93 -19.97
C ALA A 146 4.89 6.63 -18.53
N PHE A 147 4.12 5.79 -17.83
CA PHE A 147 4.51 5.27 -16.52
C PHE A 147 5.83 4.49 -16.59
N PHE A 148 5.96 3.57 -17.56
CA PHE A 148 7.15 2.76 -17.73
C PHE A 148 8.39 3.62 -18.04
N LYS A 149 8.27 4.62 -18.92
CA LYS A 149 9.36 5.59 -19.18
C LYS A 149 9.74 6.37 -17.93
N SER A 150 8.75 6.94 -17.24
CA SER A 150 8.96 7.69 -16.00
C SER A 150 9.62 6.84 -14.90
N PHE A 151 9.30 5.55 -14.84
CA PHE A 151 9.96 4.60 -13.96
C PHE A 151 11.43 4.38 -14.35
N ILE A 152 11.70 4.15 -15.64
CA ILE A 152 13.07 3.91 -16.13
C ILE A 152 13.96 5.14 -15.95
N ASP A 153 13.42 6.36 -16.11
CA ASP A 153 14.17 7.60 -15.89
C ASP A 153 14.61 7.78 -14.43
N LYS A 154 13.97 7.07 -13.49
CA LYS A 154 14.32 7.07 -12.05
C LYS A 154 15.24 5.92 -11.66
N CYS A 155 15.68 5.09 -12.61
CA CYS A 155 16.51 3.93 -12.29
C CYS A 155 17.83 4.31 -11.62
N ASP A 156 18.50 5.37 -12.07
CA ASP A 156 19.76 5.83 -11.48
C ASP A 156 19.58 6.20 -10.00
N TYR A 157 18.47 6.88 -9.67
CA TYR A 157 18.11 7.20 -8.29
C TYR A 157 17.98 5.94 -7.41
N HIS A 158 17.37 4.87 -7.92
CA HIS A 158 17.21 3.63 -7.16
C HIS A 158 18.51 2.82 -7.04
N ILE A 159 19.38 2.91 -8.05
CA ILE A 159 20.71 2.29 -8.03
C ILE A 159 21.59 2.95 -6.96
N ASP A 160 21.57 4.28 -6.88
CA ASP A 160 22.41 5.06 -5.97
C ASP A 160 21.93 4.98 -4.52
N ASN A 161 20.61 4.89 -4.30
CA ASN A 161 20.03 4.82 -2.95
C ASN A 161 19.88 3.37 -2.42
N CYS A 162 20.31 2.36 -3.18
CA CYS A 162 20.35 0.99 -2.68
C CYS A 162 21.55 0.79 -1.73
N PRO A 163 21.34 0.52 -0.43
CA PRO A 163 22.43 0.29 0.52
C PRO A 163 23.30 -0.91 0.11
N TYR A 164 24.62 -0.76 0.30
CA TYR A 164 25.63 -1.74 -0.11
C TYR A 164 25.40 -3.16 0.42
N LEU A 165 24.75 -3.32 1.58
CA LEU A 165 24.43 -4.62 2.18
C LEU A 165 23.48 -5.48 1.33
N LEU A 166 22.62 -4.85 0.52
CA LEU A 166 21.63 -5.52 -0.36
C LEU A 166 22.04 -5.51 -1.83
N LYS A 167 23.15 -4.86 -2.16
CA LYS A 167 23.68 -4.71 -3.53
C LYS A 167 24.17 -6.05 -4.13
N ASN A 168 24.56 -6.99 -3.27
CA ASN A 168 25.09 -8.32 -3.64
C ASN A 168 24.13 -9.47 -3.31
N SER A 169 23.01 -9.20 -2.63
CA SER A 169 22.01 -10.23 -2.37
C SER A 169 21.19 -10.43 -3.63
N VAL A 170 21.69 -11.28 -4.55
CA VAL A 170 20.83 -11.97 -5.50
C VAL A 170 19.62 -12.40 -4.70
N LEU A 171 18.42 -11.97 -5.12
CA LEU A 171 17.16 -12.43 -4.56
C LEU A 171 17.09 -13.92 -4.88
N GLY A 172 17.80 -14.67 -4.04
CA GLY A 172 18.08 -16.07 -4.18
C GLY A 172 16.76 -16.78 -3.96
N TYR A 173 16.38 -17.54 -4.98
CA TYR A 173 15.39 -18.59 -4.92
C TYR A 173 15.37 -19.26 -3.55
N VAL A 174 14.26 -19.09 -2.84
CA VAL A 174 13.68 -20.10 -1.94
C VAL A 174 12.19 -20.14 -2.25
#